data_AF-A0AAX2AAE9-F1
#
_entry.id   AF-A0AAX2AAE9-F1
#
_cell.length_a   1.000
_cell.length_b   1.000
_cell.length_c   1.000
_cell.angle_alpha   90.00
_cell.angle_beta   90.00
_cell.angle_gamma   90.00
#
_symmetry.space_group_name_H-M   'P 1'
#
loop_
_entity.id
_entity.type
_entity.pdbx_description
1 polymer ?
#
loop_
_entity_poly.entity_id
_entity_poly.type
_entity_poly.pdbx_seq_one_letter_code
_entity_poly.pdbx_strand_id
1 'polypeptide(L)' 'MSEIEAKEEVAFEKKIEKAKELLEKLSSPDITLSDSLDVYKKGIKELDEAQKLLDEAKLIFTTKEKDNSEPF' A
#
# COMPACT_ATOMS: atom_id res chain seq x y z
N MET A 1 -4.35 19.29 -7.05
CA MET A 1 -4.64 17.92 -6.57
C MET A 1 -6.13 17.69 -6.74
N SER A 2 -6.47 16.68 -7.53
CA SER A 2 -7.86 16.29 -7.78
C SER A 2 -8.39 15.46 -6.59
N GLU A 3 -9.69 15.47 -6.33
CA GLU A 3 -10.31 14.68 -5.25
C GLU A 3 -10.03 13.17 -5.35
N ILE A 4 -9.66 12.70 -6.53
CA ILE A 4 -9.34 11.30 -6.83
C ILE A 4 -7.97 10.93 -6.25
N GLU A 5 -6.95 11.78 -6.43
CA GLU A 5 -5.59 11.57 -5.91
C GLU A 5 -5.58 11.51 -4.37
N ALA A 6 -6.36 12.39 -3.72
CA ALA A 6 -6.49 12.38 -2.26
C ALA A 6 -7.17 11.11 -1.72
N LYS A 7 -8.08 10.50 -2.48
CA LYS A 7 -8.76 9.25 -2.10
C LYS A 7 -7.82 8.05 -2.19
N GLU A 8 -6.96 8.02 -3.20
CA GLU A 8 -5.97 6.95 -3.39
C GLU A 8 -4.84 7.02 -2.35
N GLU A 9 -4.39 8.23 -2.02
CA GLU A 9 -3.39 8.45 -0.95
C GLU A 9 -3.92 7.97 0.41
N VAL A 10 -5.15 8.35 0.77
CA VAL A 10 -5.83 7.87 1.98
C VAL A 10 -6.03 6.35 1.95
N ALA A 11 -6.24 5.74 0.79
CA ALA A 11 -6.35 4.29 0.66
C ALA A 11 -5.00 3.59 0.89
N PHE A 12 -3.90 4.14 0.36
CA PHE A 12 -2.55 3.64 0.59
C PHE A 12 -2.17 3.72 2.08
N GLU A 13 -2.34 4.87 2.71
CA GLU A 13 -1.99 5.04 4.13
C GLU A 13 -2.76 4.06 5.03
N LYS A 14 -4.06 3.88 4.77
CA LYS A 14 -4.88 2.90 5.51
C LYS A 14 -4.41 1.46 5.35
N LYS A 15 -3.88 1.09 4.17
CA LYS A 15 -3.33 -0.25 3.93
C LYS A 15 -2.04 -0.47 4.70
N ILE A 16 -1.16 0.53 4.72
CA ILE A 16 0.07 0.49 5.50
C ILE A 16 -0.22 0.45 7.00
N GLU A 17 -1.20 1.22 7.48
CA GLU A 17 -1.64 1.23 8.87
C GLU A 17 -2.18 -0.15 9.28
N LYS A 18 -3.06 -0.75 8.49
CA LYS A 18 -3.52 -2.13 8.69
C LYS A 18 -2.39 -3.15 8.69
N ALA A 19 -1.42 -3.03 7.78
CA ALA A 19 -0.27 -3.93 7.74
C ALA A 19 0.56 -3.84 9.03
N LYS A 20 0.74 -2.63 9.58
CA LYS A 20 1.40 -2.42 10.87
C LYS A 20 0.62 -3.05 12.02
N GLU A 21 -0.70 -2.85 12.09
CA GLU A 21 -1.54 -3.47 13.12
C GLU A 21 -1.48 -5.02 13.07
N LEU A 22 -1.43 -5.60 11.88
CA LEU A 22 -1.29 -7.05 11.70
C LEU A 22 0.09 -7.54 12.16
N LEU A 23 1.14 -6.77 11.93
CA LEU A 23 2.50 -7.03 12.42
C LEU A 23 2.60 -6.96 13.95
N GLU A 24 1.93 -5.99 14.57
CA GLU A 24 1.83 -5.90 16.03
C GLU A 24 1.08 -7.09 16.62
N LYS A 25 -0.02 -7.53 15.98
CA LYS A 25 -0.75 -8.74 16.39
C LYS A 25 0.10 -10.01 16.30
N LEU A 26 0.94 -10.13 15.27
CA LEU A 26 1.91 -11.21 15.13
C LEU A 26 2.99 -11.21 16.22
N SER A 27 3.27 -10.04 16.78
CA SER A 27 4.24 -9.87 17.88
C SER A 27 3.62 -10.18 19.25
N SER A 28 2.30 -10.38 19.32
CA SER A 28 1.61 -10.73 20.56
C SER A 28 1.90 -12.18 20.95
N PRO A 29 2.31 -12.45 22.20
CA PRO A 29 2.58 -13.81 22.67
C PRO A 29 1.32 -14.68 22.80
N ASP A 30 0.12 -14.08 22.75
CA ASP A 30 -1.17 -14.77 22.89
C ASP A 30 -1.73 -15.29 21.54
N ILE A 31 -1.05 -15.06 20.42
CA ILE A 31 -1.53 -15.48 19.10
C ILE A 31 -1.31 -16.98 18.89
N THR A 32 -2.32 -17.69 18.37
CA THR A 32 -2.17 -19.09 18.00
C THR A 32 -1.36 -19.24 16.71
N LEU A 33 -0.76 -20.42 16.48
CA LEU A 33 -0.02 -20.67 15.24
C LEU A 33 -0.91 -20.56 13.98
N SER A 34 -2.18 -20.95 14.09
CA SER A 34 -3.13 -20.82 12.98
C SER A 34 -3.44 -19.35 12.70
N ASP A 35 -3.70 -18.57 13.74
CA ASP A 35 -4.02 -17.16 13.61
C ASP A 35 -2.82 -16.34 13.10
N SER A 36 -1.60 -16.67 13.53
CA SER A 36 -0.39 -16.02 13.04
C SER A 36 -0.17 -16.26 11.54
N LEU A 37 -0.44 -17.46 11.02
CA LEU A 37 -0.39 -17.72 9.58
C LEU A 37 -1.44 -16.91 8.80
N ASP A 38 -2.65 -16.79 9.33
CA ASP A 38 -3.71 -16.01 8.69
C ASP A 38 -3.44 -14.50 8.74
N VAL A 39 -2.95 -14.00 9.87
CA VAL A 39 -2.54 -12.60 10.06
C VAL A 39 -1.37 -12.26 9.13
N TYR A 40 -0.38 -13.16 9.02
CA TYR A 40 0.74 -13.00 8.10
C TYR A 40 0.29 -12.91 6.64
N LYS A 41 -0.55 -13.86 6.19
CA LYS A 41 -1.10 -13.83 4.82
C LYS A 41 -1.87 -12.54 4.53
N LYS A 42 -2.67 -12.08 5.49
CA LYS A 42 -3.40 -10.81 5.38
C LYS A 42 -2.44 -9.62 5.31
N GLY A 43 -1.41 -9.58 6.14
CA GLY A 43 -0.41 -8.51 6.15
C GLY A 43 0.34 -8.42 4.82
N ILE A 44 0.80 -9.56 4.29
CA ILE A 44 1.45 -9.64 2.98
C ILE A 44 0.53 -9.13 1.87
N LYS A 45 -0.76 -9.47 1.90
CA LYS A 45 -1.73 -9.01 0.90
C LYS A 45 -1.94 -7.49 0.95
N GLU A 46 -2.09 -6.91 2.15
CA GLU A 46 -2.24 -5.45 2.29
C GLU A 46 -0.98 -4.71 1.82
N LEU A 47 0.22 -5.26 2.07
CA LEU A 47 1.49 -4.72 1.57
C LEU A 47 1.60 -4.81 0.04
N ASP A 48 1.19 -5.92 -0.57
CA ASP A 48 1.20 -6.09 -2.04
C ASP A 48 0.27 -5.09 -2.73
N GLU A 49 -0.91 -4.87 -2.15
CA GLU A 49 -1.86 -3.88 -2.67
C GLU A 49 -1.36 -2.44 -2.48
N ALA A 50 -0.70 -2.13 -1.37
CA ALA A 50 -0.04 -0.85 -1.17
C ALA A 50 1.10 -0.63 -2.17
N GLN A 51 1.92 -1.66 -2.43
CA GLN A 51 3.01 -1.61 -3.40
C GLN A 51 2.50 -1.32 -4.81
N LYS A 52 1.40 -1.95 -5.23
CA LYS A 52 0.75 -1.67 -6.53
C LYS A 52 0.32 -0.22 -6.68
N LEU A 53 -0.34 0.33 -5.65
CA LEU A 53 -0.75 1.75 -5.64
C LEU A 53 0.46 2.68 -5.79
N LEU A 54 1.57 2.37 -5.11
CA LEU A 54 2.80 3.16 -5.21
C LEU A 54 3.43 3.06 -6.61
N ASP A 55 3.43 1.87 -7.21
CA ASP A 55 4.01 1.67 -8.55
C ASP A 55 3.16 2.32 -9.64
N GLU A 56 1.83 2.30 -9.51
CA GLU A 56 0.91 3.06 -10.37
C GLU A 56 1.15 4.56 -10.26
N ALA A 57 1.25 5.09 -9.04
CA ALA A 57 1.54 6.50 -8.81
C ALA A 57 2.89 6.92 -9.41
N LYS A 58 3.94 6.10 -9.25
CA LYS A 58 5.25 6.32 -9.89
C LYS A 58 5.13 6.30 -11.41
N LEU A 59 4.40 5.34 -11.98
CA LEU A 59 4.23 5.23 -13.43
C LEU A 59 3.52 6.47 -14.01
N ILE A 60 2.45 6.94 -13.36
CA ILE A 60 1.73 8.16 -13.73
C ILE A 60 2.67 9.37 -13.68
N PHE A 61 3.45 9.50 -12.60
CA PHE A 61 4.42 10.57 -12.44
C PHE A 61 5.47 10.56 -13.57
N THR A 62 6.08 9.40 -13.83
CA THR A 62 7.12 9.25 -14.86
C THR A 62 6.58 9.50 -16.27
N THR A 63 5.31 9.15 -16.52
CA THR A 63 4.66 9.37 -17.83
C THR A 63 4.33 10.85 -18.03
N LYS A 64 3.81 11.54 -17.00
CA LYS A 64 3.58 12.99 -17.04
C LYS A 64 4.88 13.79 -17.23
N GLU A 65 5.97 13.38 -16.61
CA GLU A 65 7.30 14.00 -16.80
C GLU A 65 7.79 13.87 -18.25
N LYS A 66 7.55 12.73 -18.90
CA LYS A 66 7.93 12.53 -20.31
C LYS A 66 7.08 13.36 -21.28
N ASP A 67 5.77 13.45 -21.05
CA ASP A 67 4.84 14.24 -21.86
C ASP A 67 5.15 15.75 -21.80
N ASN A 68 5.63 16.24 -20.65
CA ASN A 68 6.07 17.63 -20.47
C ASN A 68 7.46 17.93 -21.06
N SER A 69 8.16 16.92 -21.57
CA SER A 69 9.53 17.01 -22.09
C SER A 69 9.65 16.82 -23.60
N GLU A 70 8.55 16.70 -24.34
CA GLU A 70 8.56 16.83 -25.80
C GLU A 70 8.55 18.32 -26.18
N PRO A 71 9.69 18.89 -26.64
CA PRO A 71 9.66 20.19 -27.29
C PRO A 71 9.03 20.00 -28.67
N PHE A 72 8.26 21.00 -29.09
CA PHE A 72 7.96 21.25 -30.50
C PHE A 72 9.21 21.12 -31.40
#